data_AF-A0A2A3YEV9-F1
#
_entry.id   AF-A0A2A3YEV9-F1
#
_cell.length_a   1.000
_cell.length_b   1.000
_cell.length_c   1.000
_cell.angle_alpha   90.00
_cell.angle_beta   90.00
_cell.angle_gamma   90.00
#
_symmetry.space_group_name_H-M   'P 1'
#
loop_
_entity.id
_entity.type
_entity.pdbx_description
1 polymer ?
#
loop_
_entity_poly.entity_id
_entity_poly.type
_entity_poly.pdbx_seq_one_letter_code
_entity_poly.pdbx_strand_id
1 'polypeptide(L)'
;MWLPAPLRERFEIDTGNTISLESDDAWALRVVFEMWGSGLYDIETAGWLDVLALYDLDPDDPATQQRIQAWWDGSEDETLDAIDLSGALVPETAEDSDWASIASLALVESFDKASMALSAVDIVALCELVTDGDLTPLGTSDPARAVSSLVRIARTRFTSNIDASVLLDHLQAQADSAGADGQRLVDEIIPQLSEIAQGLWTAYEPVLVEVLASFTEDNLTGAGTENR
;
A
#
# COMPACT_ATOMS: atom_id res chain seq x y z
N MET A 1 11.58 16.75 -4.76
CA MET A 1 11.10 15.35 -4.63
C MET A 1 12.30 14.44 -4.80
N TRP A 2 12.52 13.53 -3.85
CA TRP A 2 13.75 12.74 -3.70
C TRP A 2 13.85 11.53 -4.65
N LEU A 3 12.73 11.08 -5.20
CA LEU A 3 12.68 10.01 -6.21
C LEU A 3 13.39 10.44 -7.51
N PRO A 4 14.35 9.65 -8.04
CA PRO A 4 14.98 9.87 -9.34
C PRO A 4 13.97 9.98 -10.48
N ALA A 5 14.34 10.68 -11.56
CA ALA A 5 13.46 10.91 -12.71
C ALA A 5 12.86 9.60 -13.31
N PRO A 6 13.62 8.50 -13.50
CA PRO A 6 13.08 7.26 -14.05
C PRO A 6 11.97 6.62 -13.20
N LEU A 7 12.01 6.78 -11.88
CA LEU A 7 10.97 6.29 -10.97
C LEU A 7 9.81 7.27 -10.82
N ARG A 8 10.04 8.54 -11.10
CA ARG A 8 9.05 9.59 -10.98
C ARG A 8 8.14 9.66 -12.20
N GLU A 9 8.70 9.42 -13.38
CA GLU A 9 7.99 9.52 -14.65
C GLU A 9 7.09 8.30 -14.86
N ARG A 10 5.94 8.53 -15.51
CA ARG A 10 5.01 7.47 -15.91
C ARG A 10 5.39 6.95 -17.27
N PHE A 11 5.30 5.64 -17.43
CA PHE A 11 5.56 4.99 -18.71
C PHE A 11 4.31 4.95 -19.59
N GLU A 12 4.54 5.03 -20.90
CA GLU A 12 3.53 4.67 -21.90
C GLU A 12 3.50 3.14 -22.01
N ILE A 13 2.34 2.56 -21.77
CA ILE A 13 2.09 1.12 -21.89
C ILE A 13 1.41 0.89 -23.24
N ASP A 14 2.10 0.19 -24.13
CA ASP A 14 1.52 -0.30 -25.37
C ASP A 14 0.99 -1.73 -25.19
N THR A 15 -0.34 -1.86 -25.20
CA THR A 15 -1.02 -3.17 -25.12
C THR A 15 -1.25 -3.81 -26.50
N GLY A 16 -0.70 -3.22 -27.57
CA GLY A 16 -0.95 -3.58 -28.97
C GLY A 16 -2.29 -3.05 -29.53
N ASN A 17 -3.27 -2.81 -28.65
CA ASN A 17 -4.59 -2.30 -29.02
C ASN A 17 -4.80 -0.82 -28.62
N THR A 18 -4.09 -0.36 -27.61
CA THR A 18 -4.17 1.01 -27.09
C THR A 18 -2.85 1.34 -26.39
N ILE A 19 -2.39 2.58 -26.59
CA ILE A 19 -1.33 3.17 -25.79
C ILE A 19 -2.02 3.91 -24.63
N SER A 20 -1.75 3.49 -23.41
CA SER A 20 -2.23 4.17 -22.20
C SER A 20 -1.04 4.57 -21.32
N LEU A 21 -1.24 5.54 -20.44
CA LEU A 21 -0.26 5.84 -19.41
C LEU A 21 -0.36 4.83 -18.27
N GLU A 22 0.77 4.55 -17.64
CA GLU A 22 0.88 3.76 -16.40
C GLU A 22 -0.07 4.29 -15.32
N SER A 23 -0.91 3.40 -14.77
CA SER A 23 -1.83 3.70 -13.70
C SER A 23 -1.10 4.02 -12.40
N ASP A 24 -1.79 4.69 -11.46
CA ASP A 24 -1.21 5.02 -10.14
C ASP A 24 -0.78 3.77 -9.38
N ASP A 25 -1.56 2.69 -9.46
CA ASP A 25 -1.27 1.43 -8.77
C ASP A 25 -0.09 0.69 -9.39
N ALA A 26 0.00 0.65 -10.72
CA ALA A 26 1.15 0.04 -11.41
C ALA A 26 2.44 0.82 -11.14
N TRP A 27 2.35 2.16 -11.13
CA TRP A 27 3.45 3.03 -10.77
C TRP A 27 3.90 2.84 -9.33
N ALA A 28 2.96 2.80 -8.38
CA ALA A 28 3.27 2.58 -6.98
C ALA A 28 3.95 1.22 -6.75
N LEU A 29 3.45 0.16 -7.39
CA LEU A 29 4.08 -1.17 -7.34
C LEU A 29 5.48 -1.18 -7.95
N ARG A 30 5.68 -0.51 -9.08
CA ARG A 30 7.01 -0.37 -9.69
C ARG A 30 7.99 0.30 -8.72
N VAL A 31 7.59 1.41 -8.09
CA VAL A 31 8.43 2.09 -7.09
C VAL A 31 8.77 1.14 -5.93
N VAL A 32 7.80 0.40 -5.39
CA VAL A 32 8.04 -0.56 -4.29
C VAL A 32 9.01 -1.66 -4.71
N PHE A 33 8.83 -2.23 -5.91
CA PHE A 33 9.74 -3.24 -6.45
C PHE A 33 11.15 -2.70 -6.63
N GLU A 34 11.31 -1.46 -7.10
CA GLU A 34 12.63 -0.85 -7.23
C GLU A 34 13.29 -0.56 -5.88
N MET A 35 12.53 -0.14 -4.88
CA MET A 35 13.06 0.02 -3.51
C MET A 35 13.51 -1.32 -2.93
N TRP A 36 12.77 -2.39 -3.20
CA TRP A 36 13.11 -3.73 -2.74
C TRP A 36 14.30 -4.32 -3.50
N GLY A 37 14.30 -4.27 -4.84
CA GLY A 37 15.38 -4.78 -5.69
C GLY A 37 16.72 -4.05 -5.50
N SER A 38 16.67 -2.77 -5.15
CA SER A 38 17.85 -1.97 -4.79
C SER A 38 18.39 -2.25 -3.38
N GLY A 39 17.63 -2.96 -2.54
CA GLY A 39 17.95 -3.15 -1.12
C GLY A 39 17.75 -1.91 -0.25
N LEU A 40 17.13 -0.84 -0.78
CA LEU A 40 16.72 0.32 0.02
C LEU A 40 15.55 -0.01 0.95
N TYR A 41 14.76 -1.03 0.62
CA TYR A 41 13.71 -1.58 1.46
C TYR A 41 13.91 -3.08 1.65
N ASP A 42 13.96 -3.52 2.90
CA ASP A 42 14.03 -4.92 3.29
C ASP A 42 12.64 -5.41 3.70
N ILE A 43 12.11 -6.37 2.94
CA ILE A 43 10.78 -6.94 3.17
C ILE A 43 10.73 -7.87 4.39
N GLU A 44 11.85 -8.49 4.77
CA GLU A 44 11.90 -9.43 5.90
C GLU A 44 11.79 -8.68 7.23
N THR A 45 12.48 -7.56 7.33
CA THR A 45 12.46 -6.70 8.53
C THR A 45 11.38 -5.61 8.46
N ALA A 46 10.71 -5.45 7.31
CA ALA A 46 9.83 -4.32 7.01
C ALA A 46 10.51 -2.96 7.27
N GLY A 47 11.80 -2.88 6.95
CA GLY A 47 12.68 -1.77 7.28
C GLY A 47 13.21 -1.06 6.05
N TRP A 48 13.51 0.23 6.19
CA TRP A 48 14.29 0.97 5.20
C TRP A 48 15.78 0.89 5.52
N LEU A 49 16.61 0.90 4.50
CA LEU A 49 18.05 1.07 4.66
C LEU A 49 18.32 2.39 5.40
N ASP A 50 19.06 2.29 6.50
CA ASP A 50 19.52 3.48 7.22
C ASP A 50 20.66 4.13 6.44
N VAL A 51 20.28 5.05 5.54
CA VAL A 51 21.22 5.79 4.70
C VAL A 51 22.21 6.60 5.55
N LEU A 52 21.80 7.12 6.71
CA LEU A 52 22.69 7.90 7.58
C LEU A 52 23.76 7.02 8.23
N ALA A 53 23.39 5.81 8.64
CA ALA A 53 24.34 4.84 9.18
C ALA A 53 25.45 4.46 8.17
N LEU A 54 25.20 4.53 6.86
CA LEU A 54 26.24 4.31 5.83
C LEU A 54 27.36 5.37 5.85
N TYR A 55 27.09 6.54 6.44
CA TYR A 55 28.02 7.66 6.56
C TYR A 55 28.42 7.92 8.02
N ASP A 56 28.28 6.89 8.88
CA ASP A 56 28.55 6.97 10.32
C ASP A 56 27.74 8.07 11.04
N LEU A 57 26.55 8.40 10.54
CA LEU A 57 25.62 9.36 11.14
C LEU A 57 24.51 8.62 11.89
N ASP A 58 24.41 8.85 13.19
CA ASP A 58 23.33 8.31 14.03
C ASP A 58 22.19 9.34 14.16
N PRO A 59 20.98 9.10 13.63
CA PRO A 59 19.87 10.05 13.70
C PRO A 59 19.37 10.31 15.13
N ASP A 60 19.67 9.44 16.10
CA ASP A 60 19.29 9.60 17.50
C ASP A 60 20.33 10.40 18.30
N ASP A 61 21.52 10.65 17.74
CA ASP A 61 22.55 11.49 18.37
C ASP A 61 22.20 12.99 18.27
N PRO A 62 22.15 13.74 19.40
CA PRO A 62 21.84 15.15 19.38
C PRO A 62 22.78 16.03 18.53
N ALA A 63 24.04 15.62 18.33
CA ALA A 63 24.96 16.37 17.47
C ALA A 63 24.66 16.12 15.99
N THR A 64 24.38 14.89 15.58
CA THR A 64 23.88 14.58 14.23
C THR A 64 22.57 15.32 13.93
N GLN A 65 21.62 15.34 14.87
CA GLN A 65 20.36 16.09 14.69
C GLN A 65 20.59 17.59 14.48
N GLN A 66 21.54 18.19 15.19
CA GLN A 66 21.92 19.59 14.98
C GLN A 66 22.55 19.83 13.61
N ARG A 67 23.39 18.90 13.12
CA ARG A 67 23.96 18.96 11.77
C ARG A 67 22.88 18.91 10.70
N ILE A 68 21.97 17.94 10.80
CA ILE A 68 20.85 17.76 9.87
C ILE A 68 19.97 19.03 9.85
N GLN A 69 19.65 19.57 11.03
CA GLN A 69 18.86 20.80 11.12
C GLN A 69 19.57 22.00 10.47
N ALA A 70 20.87 22.18 10.75
CA ALA A 70 21.66 23.26 10.14
C ALA A 70 21.74 23.13 8.61
N TRP A 71 21.87 21.89 8.11
CA TRP A 71 21.85 21.57 6.68
C TRP A 71 20.49 21.87 6.03
N TRP A 72 19.37 21.49 6.67
CA TRP A 72 18.03 21.86 6.23
C TRP A 72 17.76 23.37 6.23
N ASP A 73 18.38 24.10 7.16
CA ASP A 73 18.33 25.57 7.20
C ASP A 73 19.24 26.23 6.13
N GLY A 74 19.92 25.43 5.30
CA GLY A 74 20.71 25.87 4.16
C GLY A 74 22.21 26.00 4.42
N SER A 75 22.72 25.47 5.54
CA SER A 75 24.16 25.38 5.78
C SER A 75 24.76 24.25 4.95
N GLU A 76 25.99 24.43 4.47
CA GLU A 76 26.75 23.37 3.79
C GLU A 76 27.16 22.28 4.81
N ASP A 77 27.06 21.01 4.43
CA ASP A 77 27.58 19.88 5.20
C ASP A 77 28.13 18.83 4.22
N GLU A 78 29.46 18.76 4.09
CA GLU A 78 30.14 17.92 3.09
C GLU A 78 29.71 16.45 3.13
N THR A 79 29.39 15.91 4.31
CA THR A 79 28.94 14.52 4.45
C THR A 79 27.52 14.35 3.94
N LEU A 80 26.59 15.21 4.38
CA LEU A 80 25.19 15.14 3.95
C LEU A 80 25.02 15.49 2.46
N ASP A 81 25.81 16.44 1.97
CA ASP A 81 25.85 16.83 0.55
C ASP A 81 26.42 15.73 -0.35
N ALA A 82 27.25 14.83 0.20
CA ALA A 82 27.83 13.69 -0.52
C ALA A 82 26.90 12.47 -0.57
N ILE A 83 25.77 12.46 0.15
CA ILE A 83 24.80 11.36 0.10
C ILE A 83 24.21 11.27 -1.30
N ASP A 84 24.62 10.27 -2.06
CA ASP A 84 24.12 9.98 -3.39
C ASP A 84 23.53 8.57 -3.46
N LEU A 85 22.21 8.49 -3.62
CA LEU A 85 21.48 7.23 -3.79
C LEU A 85 21.23 6.89 -5.26
N SER A 86 21.72 7.71 -6.20
CA SER A 86 21.50 7.47 -7.63
C SER A 86 22.03 6.12 -8.07
N GLY A 87 23.17 5.68 -7.54
CA GLY A 87 23.75 4.36 -7.84
C GLY A 87 22.93 3.16 -7.33
N ALA A 88 22.08 3.34 -6.32
CA ALA A 88 21.23 2.26 -5.82
C ALA A 88 20.00 2.01 -6.72
N LEU A 89 19.57 3.03 -7.47
CA LEU A 89 18.33 3.03 -8.26
C LEU A 89 18.59 3.07 -9.78
N VAL A 90 19.85 2.90 -10.18
CA VAL A 90 20.25 2.82 -11.58
C VAL A 90 20.48 1.34 -11.93
N PRO A 91 19.78 0.80 -12.94
CA PRO A 91 20.01 -0.55 -13.43
C PRO A 91 21.47 -0.78 -13.83
N GLU A 92 22.09 -1.88 -13.38
CA GLU A 92 23.48 -2.22 -13.76
C GLU A 92 23.58 -2.51 -15.27
N THR A 93 22.50 -2.97 -15.90
CA THR A 93 22.39 -3.17 -17.35
C THR A 93 21.07 -2.62 -17.91
N ALA A 94 21.01 -2.41 -19.23
CA ALA A 94 19.79 -1.99 -19.92
C ALA A 94 18.67 -3.05 -19.87
N GLU A 95 19.01 -4.33 -19.66
CA GLU A 95 18.06 -5.43 -19.50
C GLU A 95 17.48 -5.48 -18.07
N ASP A 96 18.26 -5.03 -17.07
CA ASP A 96 17.79 -4.81 -15.69
C ASP A 96 16.92 -3.55 -15.56
N SER A 97 16.70 -2.79 -16.63
CA SER A 97 15.98 -1.51 -16.55
C SER A 97 14.46 -1.66 -16.48
N ASP A 98 13.91 -2.79 -16.93
CA ASP A 98 12.46 -2.92 -17.14
C ASP A 98 11.80 -3.98 -16.25
N TRP A 99 12.55 -4.71 -15.42
CA TRP A 99 12.02 -5.82 -14.62
C TRP A 99 10.88 -5.38 -13.71
N ALA A 100 11.03 -4.25 -13.00
CA ALA A 100 10.04 -3.76 -12.05
C ALA A 100 8.77 -3.29 -12.77
N SER A 101 8.92 -2.72 -13.96
CA SER A 101 7.81 -2.36 -14.84
C SER A 101 7.05 -3.58 -15.35
N ILE A 102 7.77 -4.61 -15.80
CA ILE A 102 7.17 -5.87 -16.26
C ILE A 102 6.43 -6.54 -15.10
N ALA A 103 7.06 -6.62 -13.93
CA ALA A 103 6.48 -7.21 -12.73
C ALA A 103 5.26 -6.44 -12.25
N SER A 104 5.32 -5.09 -12.19
CA SER A 104 4.20 -4.28 -11.72
C SER A 104 2.98 -4.42 -12.63
N LEU A 105 3.17 -4.39 -13.95
CA LEU A 105 2.10 -4.59 -14.92
C LEU A 105 1.49 -5.99 -14.85
N ALA A 106 2.32 -7.02 -14.65
CA ALA A 106 1.85 -8.39 -14.54
C ALA A 106 1.06 -8.65 -13.24
N LEU A 107 1.38 -7.93 -12.16
CA LEU A 107 0.87 -8.23 -10.82
C LEU A 107 -0.17 -7.22 -10.29
N VAL A 108 -0.33 -6.05 -10.91
CA VAL A 108 -1.20 -4.97 -10.38
C VAL A 108 -2.62 -5.43 -10.07
N GLU A 109 -3.25 -6.21 -10.95
CA GLU A 109 -4.61 -6.70 -10.73
C GLU A 109 -4.66 -7.74 -9.59
N SER A 110 -3.64 -8.59 -9.48
CA SER A 110 -3.54 -9.59 -8.41
C SER A 110 -3.30 -8.93 -7.05
N PHE A 111 -2.47 -7.89 -6.99
CA PHE A 111 -2.23 -7.11 -5.78
C PHE A 111 -3.46 -6.35 -5.32
N ASP A 112 -4.22 -5.77 -6.24
CA ASP A 112 -5.48 -5.11 -5.94
C ASP A 112 -6.48 -6.09 -5.29
N LYS A 113 -6.65 -7.28 -5.87
CA LYS A 113 -7.49 -8.35 -5.30
C LYS A 113 -6.98 -8.85 -3.95
N ALA A 114 -5.66 -9.07 -3.82
CA ALA A 114 -5.04 -9.50 -2.57
C ALA A 114 -5.20 -8.44 -1.46
N SER A 115 -5.06 -7.16 -1.79
CA SER A 115 -5.29 -6.02 -0.88
C SER A 115 -6.73 -5.96 -0.40
N MET A 116 -7.70 -6.20 -1.29
CA MET A 116 -9.12 -6.32 -0.91
C MET A 116 -9.38 -7.52 0.01
N ALA A 117 -8.74 -8.67 -0.22
CA ALA A 117 -8.86 -9.83 0.65
C ALA A 117 -8.34 -9.52 2.06
N LEU A 118 -7.17 -8.92 2.19
CA LEU A 118 -6.62 -8.49 3.48
C LEU A 118 -7.54 -7.47 4.17
N SER A 119 -8.00 -6.47 3.43
CA SER A 119 -8.91 -5.45 3.95
C SER A 119 -10.25 -6.04 4.40
N ALA A 120 -10.73 -7.12 3.78
CA ALA A 120 -11.95 -7.81 4.18
C ALA A 120 -11.84 -8.40 5.59
N VAL A 121 -10.70 -8.97 5.96
CA VAL A 121 -10.46 -9.49 7.32
C VAL A 121 -10.58 -8.37 8.35
N ASP A 122 -9.93 -7.23 8.09
CA ASP A 122 -9.98 -6.06 8.99
C ASP A 122 -11.39 -5.49 9.11
N ILE A 123 -12.14 -5.40 8.00
CA ILE A 123 -13.53 -4.91 8.02
C ILE A 123 -14.43 -5.85 8.81
N VAL A 124 -14.30 -7.17 8.69
CA VAL A 124 -15.08 -8.12 9.49
C VAL A 124 -14.76 -7.96 10.98
N ALA A 125 -13.48 -7.86 11.34
CA ALA A 125 -13.08 -7.65 12.73
C ALA A 125 -13.64 -6.33 13.30
N LEU A 126 -13.64 -5.24 12.51
CA LEU A 126 -14.24 -3.97 12.91
C LEU A 126 -15.77 -4.06 13.02
N CYS A 127 -16.44 -4.82 12.15
CA CYS A 127 -17.88 -5.09 12.26
C CYS A 127 -18.21 -5.79 13.59
N GLU A 128 -17.45 -6.82 13.98
CA GLU A 128 -17.63 -7.54 15.25
C GLU A 128 -17.50 -6.59 16.46
N LEU A 129 -16.46 -5.75 16.48
CA LEU A 129 -16.27 -4.77 17.56
C LEU A 129 -17.43 -3.77 17.66
N VAL A 130 -17.93 -3.28 16.51
CA VAL A 130 -19.09 -2.39 16.49
C VAL A 130 -20.35 -3.09 16.98
N THR A 131 -20.58 -4.35 16.61
CA THR A 131 -21.70 -5.16 17.10
C THR A 131 -21.63 -5.38 18.62
N ASP A 132 -20.43 -5.60 19.16
CA ASP A 132 -20.20 -5.76 20.59
C ASP A 132 -20.23 -4.43 21.38
N GLY A 133 -20.35 -3.30 20.67
CA GLY A 133 -20.42 -1.96 21.23
C GLY A 133 -19.07 -1.34 21.56
N ASP A 134 -17.95 -1.95 21.16
CA ASP A 134 -16.62 -1.35 21.24
C ASP A 134 -16.36 -0.45 20.03
N LEU A 135 -16.55 0.85 20.23
CA LEU A 135 -16.36 1.88 19.21
C LEU A 135 -15.00 2.58 19.29
N THR A 136 -14.14 2.17 20.25
CA THR A 136 -12.83 2.78 20.51
C THR A 136 -11.91 2.81 19.28
N PRO A 137 -11.80 1.74 18.47
CA PRO A 137 -10.95 1.74 17.27
C PRO A 137 -11.36 2.78 16.23
N LEU A 138 -12.64 3.15 16.21
CA LEU A 138 -13.19 4.16 15.30
C LEU A 138 -13.13 5.58 15.87
N GLY A 139 -12.56 5.76 17.07
CA GLY A 139 -12.36 7.06 17.70
C GLY A 139 -13.67 7.77 18.03
N THR A 140 -14.74 7.03 18.29
CA THR A 140 -16.06 7.59 18.58
C THR A 140 -16.80 6.81 19.66
N SER A 141 -17.81 7.44 20.25
CA SER A 141 -18.76 6.80 21.18
C SER A 141 -20.19 6.82 20.63
N ASP A 142 -20.38 7.30 19.40
CA ASP A 142 -21.68 7.40 18.72
C ASP A 142 -21.82 6.24 17.72
N PRO A 143 -22.75 5.30 17.93
CA PRO A 143 -22.93 4.16 17.03
C PRO A 143 -23.26 4.57 15.59
N ALA A 144 -24.02 5.65 15.36
CA ALA A 144 -24.33 6.11 14.01
C ALA A 144 -23.07 6.58 13.27
N ARG A 145 -22.21 7.33 13.98
CA ARG A 145 -20.92 7.77 13.46
C ARG A 145 -19.94 6.62 13.24
N ALA A 146 -19.98 5.60 14.10
CA ALA A 146 -19.18 4.38 13.94
C ALA A 146 -19.56 3.64 12.65
N VAL A 147 -20.85 3.38 12.43
CA VAL A 147 -21.35 2.71 11.21
C VAL A 147 -20.97 3.50 9.96
N SER A 148 -21.25 4.81 9.92
CA SER A 148 -20.89 5.66 8.76
C SER A 148 -19.38 5.67 8.51
N SER A 149 -18.56 5.72 9.56
CA SER A 149 -17.10 5.68 9.42
C SER A 149 -16.61 4.35 8.88
N LEU A 150 -17.17 3.24 9.38
CA LEU A 150 -16.79 1.89 8.95
C LEU A 150 -17.17 1.63 7.49
N VAL A 151 -18.38 2.02 7.06
CA VAL A 151 -18.80 1.93 5.65
C VAL A 151 -17.87 2.77 4.76
N ARG A 152 -17.51 3.98 5.20
CA ARG A 152 -16.57 4.82 4.46
C ARG A 152 -15.18 4.20 4.35
N ILE A 153 -14.67 3.55 5.41
CA ILE A 153 -13.40 2.81 5.34
C ILE A 153 -13.53 1.69 4.30
N ALA A 154 -14.58 0.88 4.35
CA ALA A 154 -14.80 -0.18 3.35
C ALA A 154 -14.86 0.36 1.91
N ARG A 155 -15.53 1.50 1.67
CA ARG A 155 -15.57 2.17 0.35
C ARG A 155 -14.20 2.55 -0.17
N THR A 156 -13.29 2.95 0.73
CA THR A 156 -11.91 3.28 0.32
C THR A 156 -11.03 2.06 0.06
N ARG A 157 -11.46 0.86 0.49
CA ARG A 157 -10.69 -0.38 0.38
C ARG A 157 -11.18 -1.30 -0.73
N PHE A 158 -12.46 -1.25 -1.08
CA PHE A 158 -13.08 -2.13 -2.08
C PHE A 158 -13.43 -1.39 -3.38
N THR A 159 -12.57 -0.48 -3.81
CA THR A 159 -12.85 0.49 -4.90
C THR A 159 -12.93 -0.14 -6.28
N SER A 160 -12.16 -1.20 -6.55
CA SER A 160 -12.08 -1.84 -7.86
C SER A 160 -13.16 -2.90 -8.10
N ASN A 161 -13.86 -3.35 -7.05
CA ASN A 161 -15.01 -4.24 -7.19
C ASN A 161 -16.30 -3.42 -7.35
N ILE A 162 -16.82 -3.37 -8.59
CA ILE A 162 -17.98 -2.55 -8.95
C ILE A 162 -19.22 -2.93 -8.13
N ASP A 163 -19.49 -4.23 -7.96
CA ASP A 163 -20.68 -4.70 -7.25
C ASP A 163 -20.63 -4.31 -5.77
N ALA A 164 -19.48 -4.50 -5.12
CA ALA A 164 -19.25 -4.06 -3.75
C ALA A 164 -19.38 -2.53 -3.64
N SER A 165 -18.76 -1.77 -4.54
CA SER A 165 -18.83 -0.30 -4.53
C SER A 165 -20.26 0.21 -4.58
N VAL A 166 -21.12 -0.36 -5.45
CA VAL A 166 -22.52 0.04 -5.57
C VAL A 166 -23.30 -0.25 -4.28
N LEU A 167 -23.08 -1.43 -3.68
CA LEU A 167 -23.72 -1.78 -2.41
C LEU A 167 -23.27 -0.87 -1.27
N LEU A 168 -21.97 -0.57 -1.19
CA LEU A 168 -21.42 0.30 -0.15
C LEU A 168 -21.89 1.76 -0.29
N ASP A 169 -22.07 2.25 -1.51
CA ASP A 169 -22.67 3.57 -1.74
C ASP A 169 -24.10 3.63 -1.20
N HIS A 170 -24.87 2.55 -1.38
CA HIS A 170 -26.22 2.45 -0.83
C HIS A 170 -26.20 2.45 0.70
N LEU A 171 -25.32 1.64 1.32
CA LEU A 171 -25.18 1.58 2.78
C LEU A 171 -24.71 2.92 3.36
N GLN A 172 -23.80 3.63 2.68
CA GLN A 172 -23.33 4.95 3.11
C GLN A 172 -24.48 5.96 3.15
N ALA A 173 -25.31 5.99 2.11
CA ALA A 173 -26.47 6.88 2.06
C ALA A 173 -27.48 6.60 3.19
N GLN A 174 -27.64 5.33 3.59
CA GLN A 174 -28.46 4.97 4.75
C GLN A 174 -27.82 5.44 6.07
N ALA A 175 -26.53 5.20 6.25
CA ALA A 175 -25.79 5.58 7.45
C ALA A 175 -25.73 7.09 7.68
N ASP A 176 -25.67 7.89 6.60
CA ASP A 176 -25.61 9.36 6.66
C ASP A 176 -27.00 10.02 6.77
N SER A 177 -28.07 9.23 6.88
CA SER A 177 -29.42 9.78 6.99
C SER A 177 -29.61 10.58 8.30
N ALA A 178 -30.18 11.77 8.18
CA ALA A 178 -30.32 12.68 9.32
C ALA A 178 -31.25 12.09 10.40
N GLY A 179 -30.75 12.02 11.64
CA GLY A 179 -31.52 11.49 12.78
C GLY A 179 -31.62 9.97 12.80
N ALA A 180 -30.75 9.26 12.07
CA ALA A 180 -30.67 7.81 12.13
C ALA A 180 -30.41 7.32 13.56
N ASP A 181 -31.15 6.29 13.96
CA ASP A 181 -30.92 5.59 15.21
C ASP A 181 -29.67 4.72 15.08
N GLY A 182 -28.63 5.06 15.84
CA GLY A 182 -27.35 4.37 15.78
C GLY A 182 -27.46 2.86 16.05
N GLN A 183 -28.31 2.43 16.99
CA GLN A 183 -28.46 1.00 17.28
C GLN A 183 -29.15 0.27 16.11
N ARG A 184 -30.17 0.91 15.53
CA ARG A 184 -30.83 0.37 14.34
C ARG A 184 -29.85 0.24 13.16
N LEU A 185 -28.97 1.24 12.96
CA LEU A 185 -27.94 1.17 11.92
C LEU A 185 -26.96 0.02 12.17
N VAL A 186 -26.56 -0.21 13.43
CA VAL A 186 -25.74 -1.38 13.79
C VAL A 186 -26.45 -2.68 13.38
N ASP A 187 -27.71 -2.84 13.75
CA ASP A 187 -28.48 -4.06 13.49
C ASP A 187 -28.75 -4.29 11.98
N GLU A 188 -28.90 -3.22 11.19
CA GLU A 188 -29.27 -3.29 9.78
C GLU A 188 -28.07 -3.29 8.83
N ILE A 189 -27.05 -2.45 9.06
CA ILE A 189 -25.95 -2.23 8.11
C ILE A 189 -24.75 -3.15 8.39
N ILE A 190 -24.40 -3.37 9.66
CA ILE A 190 -23.19 -4.15 9.99
C ILE A 190 -23.24 -5.58 9.45
N PRO A 191 -24.37 -6.32 9.52
CA PRO A 191 -24.45 -7.65 8.90
C PRO A 191 -24.23 -7.63 7.39
N GLN A 192 -24.80 -6.64 6.68
CA GLN A 192 -24.62 -6.50 5.23
C GLN A 192 -23.17 -6.16 4.87
N LEU A 193 -22.53 -5.27 5.64
CA LEU A 193 -21.14 -4.92 5.43
C LEU A 193 -20.22 -6.13 5.68
N SER A 194 -20.49 -6.90 6.74
CA SER A 194 -19.78 -8.14 7.02
C SER A 194 -19.95 -9.17 5.90
N GLU A 195 -21.15 -9.30 5.33
CA GLU A 195 -21.42 -10.21 4.21
C GLU A 195 -20.65 -9.81 2.94
N ILE A 196 -20.61 -8.52 2.61
CA ILE A 196 -19.80 -7.99 1.50
C ILE A 196 -18.33 -8.34 1.70
N ALA A 197 -17.78 -8.07 2.89
CA ALA A 197 -16.37 -8.34 3.20
C ALA A 197 -16.07 -9.85 3.13
N GLN A 198 -16.89 -10.71 3.75
CA GLN A 198 -16.71 -12.17 3.68
C GLN A 198 -16.81 -12.71 2.25
N GLY A 199 -17.68 -12.13 1.42
CA GLY A 199 -17.77 -12.46 0.00
C GLY A 199 -16.49 -12.12 -0.75
N LEU A 200 -15.90 -10.95 -0.51
CA LEU A 200 -14.62 -10.54 -1.10
C LEU A 200 -13.46 -11.40 -0.61
N TRP A 201 -13.40 -11.72 0.69
CA TRP A 201 -12.43 -12.68 1.21
C TRP A 201 -12.52 -14.01 0.47
N THR A 202 -13.71 -14.61 0.42
CA THR A 202 -13.91 -15.91 -0.24
C THR A 202 -13.52 -15.88 -1.72
N ALA A 203 -13.79 -14.77 -2.40
CA ALA A 203 -13.46 -14.59 -3.81
C ALA A 203 -11.96 -14.42 -4.06
N TYR A 204 -11.24 -13.73 -3.17
CA TYR A 204 -9.87 -13.25 -3.43
C TYR A 204 -8.80 -13.85 -2.53
N GLU A 205 -9.16 -14.62 -1.49
CA GLU A 205 -8.22 -15.42 -0.71
C GLU A 205 -7.31 -16.30 -1.60
N PRO A 206 -7.81 -17.01 -2.63
CA PRO A 206 -6.94 -17.79 -3.49
C PRO A 206 -5.89 -16.93 -4.21
N VAL A 207 -6.27 -15.73 -4.66
CA VAL A 207 -5.35 -14.79 -5.32
C VAL A 207 -4.29 -14.28 -4.33
N LEU A 208 -4.69 -13.97 -3.10
CA LEU A 208 -3.75 -13.60 -2.03
C LEU A 208 -2.73 -14.73 -1.78
N VAL A 209 -3.18 -15.98 -1.70
CA VAL A 209 -2.29 -17.14 -1.52
C VAL A 209 -1.32 -17.29 -2.68
N GLU A 210 -1.78 -17.12 -3.93
CA GLU A 210 -0.92 -17.15 -5.12
C GLU A 210 0.13 -16.03 -5.11
N VAL A 211 -0.29 -14.80 -4.77
CA VAL A 211 0.63 -13.66 -4.63
C VAL A 211 1.67 -13.94 -3.56
N LEU A 212 1.28 -14.43 -2.38
CA LEU A 212 2.25 -14.76 -1.32
C LEU A 212 3.22 -15.87 -1.75
N ALA A 213 2.75 -16.87 -2.50
CA ALA A 213 3.58 -17.94 -3.02
C ALA A 213 4.62 -17.44 -4.05
N SER A 214 4.32 -16.40 -4.83
CA SER A 214 5.27 -15.86 -5.81
C SER A 214 6.48 -15.17 -5.16
N PHE A 215 6.42 -14.86 -3.86
CA PHE A 215 7.53 -14.25 -3.11
C PHE A 215 8.21 -15.21 -2.12
N THR A 216 8.02 -16.53 -2.24
CA THR A 216 8.76 -17.52 -1.43
C THR A 216 10.17 -17.78 -1.99
N GLU A 217 11.15 -18.09 -1.12
CA GLU A 217 12.59 -18.20 -1.44
C GLU A 217 12.91 -19.08 -2.68
N ASP A 218 12.13 -20.12 -2.94
CA ASP A 218 12.31 -21.03 -4.08
C ASP A 218 12.03 -20.37 -5.45
N ASN A 219 11.19 -19.33 -5.49
CA ASN A 219 10.91 -18.57 -6.72
C ASN A 219 11.83 -17.34 -6.88
N LEU A 220 12.36 -16.82 -5.77
CA LEU A 220 13.24 -15.64 -5.76
C LEU A 220 14.70 -15.97 -6.08
N THR A 221 15.16 -17.17 -5.71
CA THR A 221 16.52 -17.64 -6.01
C THR A 221 16.74 -17.92 -7.50
N GLY A 222 15.70 -18.23 -8.28
CA GLY A 222 15.78 -18.44 -9.72
C GLY A 222 15.93 -17.16 -10.56
N ALA A 223 15.57 -16.00 -10.02
CA ALA A 223 15.65 -14.71 -10.73
C ALA A 223 16.94 -13.93 -10.46
N GLY A 224 17.66 -14.23 -9.36
CA GLY A 224 18.80 -13.44 -8.90
C GLY A 224 20.14 -14.17 -8.78
N THR A 225 20.26 -15.44 -9.21
CA THR A 225 21.51 -16.22 -9.03
C THR A 225 22.13 -16.80 -10.31
N GLU A 226 21.57 -16.57 -11.49
CA GLU A 226 22.30 -16.85 -12.74
C GLU A 226 23.11 -15.62 -13.16
N ASN A 227 24.36 -15.58 -12.68
CA ASN A 227 25.45 -14.64 -12.97
C ASN A 227 25.46 -13.31 -12.20
N ARG A 228 25.91 -13.37 -10.94
CA ARG A 228 26.79 -12.33 -10.37
C ARG A 228 28.21 -12.86 -10.30
#